data_AF-A0A2A4Y2X7-F1
#
_entry.id   AF-A0A2A4Y2X7-F1
#
_cell.length_a   1.000
_cell.length_b   1.000
_cell.length_c   1.000
_cell.angle_alpha   90.00
_cell.angle_beta   90.00
_cell.angle_gamma   90.00
#
_symmetry.space_group_name_H-M   'P 1'
#
loop_
_entity.id
_entity.type
_entity.pdbx_description
1 polymer ?
#
loop_
_entity_poly.entity_id
_entity_poly.type
_entity_poly.pdbx_seq_one_letter_code
_entity_poly.pdbx_strand_id
1 'polypeptide(L)'
;MLHDPTFWVAVGMAGFIAMLVYLGVPKLAVKALDDRAEAIKNELETARKLKEEAQHMLAEYERKQQAAVEEAQSIVAQAKEEAEALAAETEKKLTETIDRRTKMAENKILQAQLQARKNVQAYAADIAVAATEEILANDLSKAKANSLIDDSIASLKQRLN
;
A
#
# COMPACT_ATOMS: atom_id res chain seq x y z
N MET A 1 10.76 105.76 -34.14
CA MET A 1 10.75 104.50 -33.36
C MET A 1 9.34 103.96 -33.11
N LEU A 2 8.30 104.79 -32.90
CA LEU A 2 6.90 104.31 -32.70
C LEU A 2 6.06 104.14 -33.99
N HIS A 3 6.61 104.49 -35.16
CA HIS A 3 5.95 104.38 -36.47
C HIS A 3 6.56 103.29 -37.37
N ASP A 4 7.44 102.45 -36.83
CA ASP A 4 8.03 101.33 -37.56
C ASP A 4 7.03 100.16 -37.56
N PRO A 5 6.62 99.63 -38.73
CA PRO A 5 5.74 98.46 -38.82
C PRO A 5 6.23 97.28 -37.98
N THR A 6 7.54 97.11 -37.83
CA THR A 6 8.13 96.04 -37.02
C THR A 6 7.79 96.16 -35.52
N PHE A 7 7.63 97.38 -34.99
CA PHE A 7 7.24 97.61 -33.59
C PHE A 7 5.81 97.14 -33.33
N TRP A 8 4.85 97.49 -34.20
CA TRP A 8 3.47 97.04 -34.07
C TRP A 8 3.31 95.53 -34.31
N VAL A 9 4.11 94.93 -35.19
CA VAL A 9 4.19 93.46 -35.34
C VAL A 9 4.71 92.80 -34.06
N ALA A 10 5.75 93.37 -33.43
CA ALA A 10 6.27 92.87 -32.15
C ALA A 10 5.24 92.98 -31.02
N VAL A 11 4.49 94.08 -30.93
CA VAL A 11 3.39 94.26 -29.97
C VAL A 11 2.26 93.24 -30.22
N GLY A 12 1.89 93.02 -31.47
CA GLY A 12 0.90 91.99 -31.85
C GLY A 12 1.35 90.56 -31.50
N MET A 13 2.62 90.24 -31.76
CA MET A 13 3.23 88.96 -31.36
C MET A 13 3.27 88.78 -29.84
N ALA A 14 3.67 89.83 -29.10
CA ALA A 14 3.69 89.80 -27.65
C ALA A 14 2.27 89.63 -27.06
N GLY A 15 1.27 90.31 -27.64
CA GLY A 15 -0.14 90.13 -27.28
C GLY A 15 -0.65 88.73 -27.56
N PHE A 16 -0.29 88.14 -28.71
CA PHE A 16 -0.65 86.76 -29.06
C PHE A 16 0.00 85.74 -28.10
N ILE A 17 1.30 85.87 -27.81
CA ILE A 17 2.00 85.02 -26.85
C ILE A 17 1.37 85.17 -25.45
N ALA A 18 1.10 86.40 -25.00
CA ALA A 18 0.44 86.65 -23.72
C ALA A 18 -0.96 86.00 -23.67
N MET A 19 -1.71 86.04 -24.77
CA MET A 19 -3.02 85.38 -24.88
C MET A 19 -2.90 83.85 -24.83
N LEU A 20 -1.91 83.25 -25.51
CA LEU A 20 -1.64 81.81 -25.44
C LEU A 20 -1.21 81.35 -24.03
N VAL A 21 -0.42 82.17 -23.34
CA VAL A 21 -0.03 81.92 -21.94
C VAL A 21 -1.25 82.05 -21.01
N TYR A 22 -2.09 83.07 -21.22
CA TYR A 22 -3.33 83.27 -20.46
C TYR A 22 -4.33 82.11 -20.65
N LEU A 23 -4.48 81.63 -21.89
CA LEU A 23 -5.27 80.44 -22.24
C LEU A 23 -4.65 79.13 -21.74
N GLY A 24 -3.45 79.16 -21.16
CA GLY A 24 -2.83 78.00 -20.52
C GLY A 24 -2.26 76.96 -21.47
N VAL A 25 -2.04 77.30 -22.75
CA VAL A 25 -1.49 76.38 -23.76
C VAL A 25 -0.15 75.75 -23.33
N PRO A 26 0.80 76.49 -22.73
CA PRO A 26 2.05 75.88 -22.25
C PRO A 26 1.83 74.87 -21.12
N LYS A 27 0.87 75.14 -20.21
CA LYS A 27 0.54 74.23 -19.11
C LYS A 27 -0.07 72.93 -19.61
N LEU A 28 -0.92 73.00 -20.63
CA LEU A 28 -1.55 71.82 -21.22
C LEU A 28 -0.52 70.93 -21.94
N ALA A 29 0.45 71.54 -22.63
CA ALA A 29 1.54 70.82 -23.27
C ALA A 29 2.46 70.11 -22.25
N VAL A 30 2.84 70.79 -21.15
CA VAL A 30 3.63 70.18 -20.07
C VAL A 30 2.85 69.05 -19.40
N LYS A 31 1.57 69.27 -19.08
CA LYS A 31 0.73 68.24 -18.46
C LYS A 31 0.60 66.99 -19.33
N ALA A 32 0.40 67.14 -20.64
CA ALA A 32 0.33 65.98 -21.54
C ALA A 32 1.64 65.18 -21.61
N LEU A 33 2.79 65.84 -21.46
CA LEU A 33 4.09 65.16 -21.36
C LEU A 33 4.26 64.46 -20.02
N ASP A 34 3.86 65.10 -18.92
CA ASP A 34 3.90 64.53 -17.56
C ASP A 34 2.98 63.30 -17.46
N ASP A 35 1.72 63.40 -17.92
CA ASP A 35 0.75 62.31 -17.94
C ASP A 35 1.30 61.09 -18.72
N ARG A 36 2.00 61.35 -19.84
CA ARG A 36 2.63 60.29 -20.64
C ARG A 36 3.85 59.69 -19.94
N ALA A 37 4.66 60.49 -19.27
CA ALA A 37 5.79 60.01 -18.48
C ALA A 37 5.32 59.14 -17.31
N GLU A 38 4.25 59.54 -16.62
CA GLU A 38 3.64 58.78 -15.54
C GLU A 38 3.05 57.46 -16.04
N ALA A 39 2.34 57.46 -17.17
CA ALA A 39 1.82 56.25 -17.78
C ALA A 39 2.95 55.25 -18.13
N ILE A 40 4.02 55.71 -18.77
CA ILE A 40 5.18 54.85 -19.10
C ILE A 40 5.85 54.32 -17.83
N LYS A 41 5.99 55.15 -16.80
CA LYS A 41 6.55 54.72 -15.52
C LYS A 41 5.69 53.62 -14.88
N ASN A 42 4.38 53.79 -14.85
CA ASN A 42 3.44 52.81 -14.30
C ASN A 42 3.45 51.50 -15.09
N GLU A 43 3.52 51.55 -16.42
CA GLU A 43 3.67 50.37 -17.28
C GLU A 43 4.99 49.63 -17.00
N LEU A 44 6.11 50.35 -16.87
CA LEU A 44 7.41 49.77 -16.55
C LEU A 44 7.45 49.15 -15.15
N GLU A 45 6.85 49.79 -14.15
CA GLU A 45 6.73 49.22 -12.81
C GLU A 45 5.87 47.95 -12.80
N THR A 46 4.75 47.97 -13.51
CA THR A 46 3.88 46.79 -13.66
C THR A 46 4.61 45.65 -14.37
N ALA A 47 5.33 45.94 -15.45
CA ALA A 47 6.11 44.94 -16.18
C ALA A 47 7.24 44.34 -15.32
N ARG A 48 7.92 45.16 -14.51
CA ARG A 48 8.93 44.68 -13.55
C ARG A 48 8.31 43.76 -12.51
N LYS A 49 7.19 44.19 -11.92
CA LYS A 49 6.47 43.37 -10.93
C LYS A 49 6.02 42.03 -11.52
N LEU A 50 5.46 42.03 -12.72
CA LEU A 50 5.04 40.82 -13.40
C LEU A 50 6.23 39.87 -13.67
N LYS A 51 7.39 40.43 -14.05
CA LYS A 51 8.61 39.65 -14.23
C LYS A 51 9.09 39.03 -12.91
N GLU A 52 9.08 39.79 -11.82
CA GLU A 52 9.45 39.29 -10.50
C GLU A 52 8.51 38.18 -10.03
N GLU A 53 7.19 38.36 -10.21
CA GLU A 53 6.19 37.33 -9.90
C GLU A 53 6.39 36.07 -10.73
N ALA A 54 6.67 36.21 -12.04
CA ALA A 54 6.97 35.08 -12.91
C ALA A 54 8.26 34.34 -12.50
N GLN A 55 9.31 35.07 -12.10
CA GLN A 55 10.55 34.47 -11.61
C GLN A 55 10.35 33.74 -10.27
N HIS A 56 9.58 34.34 -9.36
CA HIS A 56 9.22 33.71 -8.09
C HIS A 56 8.41 32.43 -8.33
N MET A 57 7.41 32.49 -9.22
CA MET A 57 6.60 31.34 -9.59
C MET A 57 7.44 30.23 -10.21
N LEU A 58 8.37 30.56 -11.12
CA LEU A 58 9.26 29.58 -11.73
C LEU A 58 10.10 28.86 -10.65
N ALA A 59 10.72 29.60 -9.74
CA ALA A 59 11.52 29.03 -8.66
C ALA A 59 10.69 28.15 -7.70
N GLU A 60 9.45 28.55 -7.41
CA GLU A 60 8.47 27.73 -6.66
C GLU A 60 8.18 26.41 -7.38
N TYR A 61 7.92 26.44 -8.68
CA TYR A 61 7.63 25.23 -9.47
C TYR A 61 8.84 24.31 -9.60
N GLU A 62 10.05 24.85 -9.79
CA GLU A 62 11.28 24.05 -9.83
C GLU A 62 11.52 23.34 -8.48
N ARG A 63 11.33 24.04 -7.36
CA ARG A 63 11.41 23.43 -6.02
C ARG A 63 10.36 22.35 -5.83
N LYS A 64 9.12 22.60 -6.22
CA LYS A 64 8.01 21.62 -6.12
C LYS A 64 8.28 20.40 -6.99
N GLN A 65 8.84 20.59 -8.18
CA GLN A 65 9.22 19.49 -9.07
C GLN A 65 10.31 18.63 -8.43
N GLN A 66 11.36 19.25 -7.89
CA GLN A 66 12.44 18.52 -7.22
C GLN A 66 11.93 17.74 -6.00
N ALA A 67 11.12 18.38 -5.16
CA ALA A 67 10.50 17.74 -4.00
C ALA A 67 9.59 16.57 -4.41
N ALA A 68 8.79 16.71 -5.47
CA ALA A 68 7.94 15.64 -5.97
C ALA A 68 8.74 14.45 -6.52
N VAL A 69 9.89 14.71 -7.15
CA VAL A 69 10.79 13.64 -7.62
C VAL A 69 11.41 12.90 -6.44
N GLU A 70 11.88 13.62 -5.42
CA GLU A 70 12.44 13.02 -4.20
C GLU A 70 11.38 12.21 -3.43
N GLU A 71 10.18 12.75 -3.29
CA GLU A 71 9.05 12.05 -2.67
C GLU A 71 8.68 10.79 -3.44
N ALA A 72 8.59 10.85 -4.77
CA ALA A 72 8.32 9.67 -5.60
C ALA A 72 9.42 8.60 -5.45
N GLN A 73 10.70 8.99 -5.40
CA GLN A 73 11.81 8.08 -5.16
C GLN A 73 11.70 7.44 -3.77
N SER A 74 11.37 8.22 -2.74
CA SER A 74 11.15 7.73 -1.38
C SER A 74 10.00 6.72 -1.32
N ILE A 75 8.88 7.01 -1.98
CA ILE A 75 7.72 6.10 -2.05
C ILE A 75 8.12 4.77 -2.70
N VAL A 76 8.85 4.81 -3.81
CA VAL A 76 9.31 3.59 -4.50
C VAL A 76 10.30 2.80 -3.64
N ALA A 77 11.20 3.48 -2.92
CA ALA A 77 12.14 2.84 -2.03
C ALA A 77 11.43 2.14 -0.85
N GLN A 78 10.51 2.84 -0.19
CA GLN A 78 9.69 2.28 0.90
C GLN A 78 8.86 1.10 0.42
N ALA A 79 8.20 1.22 -0.74
CA ALA A 79 7.41 0.13 -1.29
C ALA A 79 8.25 -1.13 -1.59
N LYS A 80 9.51 -0.98 -2.00
CA LYS A 80 10.43 -2.10 -2.20
C LYS A 80 10.83 -2.75 -0.88
N GLU A 81 11.19 -1.94 0.12
CA GLU A 81 11.54 -2.44 1.46
C GLU A 81 10.37 -3.18 2.10
N GLU A 82 9.16 -2.62 2.03
CA GLU A 82 7.93 -3.26 2.51
C GLU A 82 7.63 -4.56 1.76
N ALA A 83 7.82 -4.59 0.44
CA ALA A 83 7.62 -5.80 -0.36
C ALA A 83 8.61 -6.91 0.01
N GLU A 84 9.88 -6.56 0.22
CA GLU A 84 10.92 -7.51 0.67
C GLU A 84 10.63 -8.04 2.08
N ALA A 85 10.25 -7.17 3.01
CA ALA A 85 9.86 -7.56 4.37
C ALA A 85 8.64 -8.48 4.37
N LEU A 86 7.60 -8.15 3.58
CA LEU A 86 6.39 -8.95 3.44
C LEU A 86 6.68 -10.32 2.80
N ALA A 87 7.56 -10.36 1.79
CA ALA A 87 7.97 -11.60 1.16
C ALA A 87 8.67 -12.52 2.17
N ALA A 88 9.64 -11.99 2.93
CA ALA A 88 10.35 -12.74 3.96
C ALA A 88 9.41 -13.26 5.08
N GLU A 89 8.48 -12.42 5.54
CA GLU A 89 7.47 -12.83 6.53
C GLU A 89 6.55 -13.93 5.98
N THR A 90 6.12 -13.79 4.73
CA THR A 90 5.26 -14.76 4.05
C THR A 90 5.96 -16.10 3.85
N GLU A 91 7.24 -16.08 3.45
CA GLU A 91 8.05 -17.29 3.30
C GLU A 91 8.20 -18.02 4.64
N LYS A 92 8.46 -17.29 5.72
CA LYS A 92 8.52 -17.85 7.08
C LYS A 92 7.20 -18.50 7.48
N LYS A 93 6.08 -17.79 7.32
CA LYS A 93 4.73 -18.31 7.64
C LYS A 93 4.36 -19.53 6.79
N LEU A 94 4.75 -19.54 5.51
CA LEU A 94 4.51 -20.65 4.62
C LEU A 94 5.30 -21.88 5.05
N THR A 95 6.58 -21.70 5.39
CA THR A 95 7.45 -22.76 5.91
C THR A 95 6.86 -23.37 7.20
N GLU A 96 6.45 -22.54 8.15
CA GLU A 96 5.79 -22.99 9.39
C GLU A 96 4.48 -23.74 9.10
N THR A 97 3.70 -23.27 8.13
CA THR A 97 2.45 -23.91 7.72
C THR A 97 2.69 -25.27 7.08
N ILE A 98 3.72 -25.38 6.23
CA ILE A 98 4.12 -26.63 5.59
C ILE A 98 4.59 -27.62 6.65
N ASP A 99 5.50 -27.22 7.55
CA ASP A 99 6.00 -28.09 8.63
C ASP A 99 4.85 -28.63 9.50
N ARG A 100 3.91 -27.75 9.89
CA ARG A 100 2.72 -28.17 10.64
C ARG A 100 1.86 -29.15 9.85
N ARG A 101 1.67 -28.94 8.54
CA ARG A 101 0.90 -29.85 7.68
C ARG A 101 1.59 -31.19 7.52
N THR A 102 2.91 -31.21 7.37
CA THR A 102 3.71 -32.43 7.32
C THR A 102 3.55 -33.24 8.61
N LYS A 103 3.73 -32.61 9.77
CA LYS A 103 3.52 -33.27 11.08
C LYS A 103 2.10 -33.81 11.25
N MET A 104 1.08 -33.07 10.80
CA MET A 104 -0.30 -33.57 10.82
C MET A 104 -0.49 -34.78 9.92
N ALA A 105 0.11 -34.79 8.72
CA ALA A 105 0.05 -35.93 7.81
C ALA A 105 0.77 -37.15 8.39
N GLU A 106 1.97 -36.97 8.94
CA GLU A 106 2.73 -38.03 9.62
C GLU A 106 1.93 -38.63 10.79
N ASN A 107 1.33 -37.79 11.63
CA ASN A 107 0.48 -38.26 12.72
C ASN A 107 -0.74 -39.05 12.23
N LYS A 108 -1.38 -38.61 11.12
CA LYS A 108 -2.48 -39.36 10.50
C LYS A 108 -2.03 -40.70 9.95
N ILE A 109 -0.85 -40.75 9.31
CA ILE A 109 -0.26 -42.00 8.83
C ILE A 109 0.00 -42.96 10.00
N LEU A 110 0.59 -42.46 11.10
CA LEU A 110 0.85 -43.27 12.28
C LEU A 110 -0.45 -43.82 12.89
N GLN A 111 -1.48 -42.99 13.01
CA GLN A 111 -2.80 -43.42 13.48
C GLN A 111 -3.41 -44.50 12.56
N ALA A 112 -3.32 -44.32 11.24
CA ALA A 112 -3.80 -45.30 10.27
C ALA A 112 -3.03 -46.62 10.36
N GLN A 113 -1.70 -46.58 10.55
CA GLN A 113 -0.87 -47.77 10.75
C GLN A 113 -1.25 -48.53 12.03
N LEU A 114 -1.45 -47.81 13.15
CA LEU A 114 -1.88 -48.41 14.40
C LEU A 114 -3.25 -49.08 14.27
N GLN A 115 -4.19 -48.40 13.58
CA GLN A 115 -5.52 -48.96 13.33
C GLN A 115 -5.45 -50.19 12.41
N ALA A 116 -4.65 -50.14 11.34
CA ALA A 116 -4.47 -51.27 10.43
C ALA A 116 -3.87 -52.49 11.17
N ARG A 117 -2.86 -52.28 12.02
CA ARG A 117 -2.27 -53.36 12.82
C ARG A 117 -3.29 -53.98 13.77
N LYS A 118 -4.10 -53.15 14.46
CA LYS A 118 -5.20 -53.64 15.31
C LYS A 118 -6.22 -54.45 14.53
N ASN A 119 -6.62 -53.99 13.35
CA ASN A 119 -7.58 -54.70 12.50
C ASN A 119 -7.04 -56.07 12.06
N VAL A 120 -5.76 -56.17 11.69
CA VAL A 120 -5.13 -57.45 11.34
C VAL A 120 -5.08 -58.40 12.53
N GLN A 121 -4.75 -57.89 13.73
CA GLN A 121 -4.74 -58.70 14.95
C GLN A 121 -6.14 -59.21 15.32
N ALA A 122 -7.16 -58.36 15.22
CA ALA A 122 -8.54 -58.76 15.46
C ALA A 122 -8.98 -59.84 14.46
N TYR A 123 -8.72 -59.64 13.17
CA TYR A 123 -9.05 -60.61 12.13
C TYR A 123 -8.33 -61.96 12.33
N ALA A 124 -7.07 -61.95 12.74
CA ALA A 124 -6.33 -63.17 13.06
C ALA A 124 -6.90 -63.89 14.29
N ALA A 125 -7.33 -63.15 15.32
CA ALA A 125 -7.99 -63.71 16.50
C ALA A 125 -9.34 -64.34 16.12
N ASP A 126 -10.13 -63.68 15.28
CA ASP A 126 -11.42 -64.19 14.80
C ASP A 126 -11.24 -65.50 14.01
N ILE A 127 -10.23 -65.59 13.13
CA ILE A 127 -9.90 -66.83 12.41
C ILE A 127 -9.48 -67.93 13.39
N ALA A 128 -8.64 -67.61 14.38
CA ALA A 128 -8.17 -68.59 15.36
C ALA A 128 -9.33 -69.15 16.20
N VAL A 129 -10.27 -68.29 16.62
CA VAL A 129 -11.48 -68.70 17.34
C VAL A 129 -12.35 -69.59 16.45
N ALA A 130 -12.63 -69.17 15.21
CA ALA A 130 -13.44 -69.97 14.27
C ALA A 130 -12.82 -71.35 13.98
N ALA A 131 -11.51 -71.42 13.75
CA ALA A 131 -10.81 -72.69 13.55
C ALA A 131 -10.84 -73.57 14.81
N THR A 132 -10.74 -72.97 16.00
CA THR A 132 -10.84 -73.68 17.27
C THR A 132 -12.25 -74.23 17.49
N GLU A 133 -13.29 -73.46 17.19
CA GLU A 133 -14.68 -73.91 17.21
C GLU A 133 -14.92 -75.08 16.27
N GLU A 134 -14.39 -75.03 15.04
CA GLU A 134 -14.50 -76.12 14.07
C GLU A 134 -13.77 -77.39 14.54
N ILE A 135 -12.56 -77.26 15.08
CA ILE A 135 -11.82 -78.39 15.65
C ILE A 135 -12.57 -78.99 16.84
N LEU A 136 -13.07 -78.16 17.77
CA LEU A 136 -13.88 -78.64 18.90
C LEU A 136 -15.11 -79.36 18.38
N ALA A 137 -15.86 -78.79 17.44
CA ALA A 137 -17.07 -79.41 16.90
C ALA A 137 -16.81 -80.79 16.27
N ASN A 138 -15.66 -80.97 15.60
CA ASN A 138 -15.27 -82.22 14.96
C ASN A 138 -14.66 -83.26 15.93
N ASP A 139 -14.01 -82.82 17.02
CA ASP A 139 -13.27 -83.71 17.95
C ASP A 139 -14.00 -83.96 19.29
N LEU A 140 -15.17 -83.33 19.49
CA LEU A 140 -16.03 -83.54 20.68
C LEU A 140 -16.82 -84.85 20.59
N SER A 141 -16.23 -85.94 21.07
CA SER A 141 -16.97 -87.17 21.34
C SER A 141 -17.77 -87.05 22.66
N LYS A 142 -18.87 -87.82 22.81
CA LYS A 142 -19.64 -87.88 24.07
C LYS A 142 -18.78 -88.20 25.30
N ALA A 143 -17.69 -88.95 25.13
CA ALA A 143 -16.76 -89.28 26.20
C ALA A 143 -15.89 -88.08 26.62
N LYS A 144 -15.34 -87.32 25.66
CA LYS A 144 -14.58 -86.07 25.94
C LYS A 144 -15.48 -85.00 26.57
N ALA A 145 -16.74 -84.88 26.14
CA ALA A 145 -17.69 -83.93 26.71
C ALA A 145 -18.00 -84.22 28.19
N ASN A 146 -18.23 -85.48 28.56
CA ASN A 146 -18.45 -85.85 29.97
C ASN A 146 -17.22 -85.62 30.84
N SER A 147 -16.01 -85.91 30.35
CA SER A 147 -14.78 -85.63 31.13
C SER A 147 -14.58 -84.12 31.37
N LEU A 148 -14.88 -83.27 30.38
CA LEU A 148 -14.82 -81.81 30.53
C LEU A 148 -15.82 -81.28 31.56
N ILE A 149 -17.00 -81.91 31.68
CA ILE A 149 -18.01 -81.58 32.70
C ILE A 149 -17.49 -81.96 34.08
N ASP A 150 -16.95 -83.17 34.24
CA ASP A 150 -16.39 -83.63 35.52
C ASP A 150 -15.19 -82.78 35.96
N ASP A 151 -14.30 -82.41 35.04
CA ASP A 151 -13.16 -81.51 35.30
C ASP A 151 -13.62 -80.09 35.67
N SER A 152 -14.66 -79.57 35.00
CA SER A 152 -15.25 -78.26 35.33
C SER A 152 -15.86 -78.26 36.73
N ILE A 153 -16.58 -79.33 37.11
CA ILE A 153 -17.14 -79.53 38.45
C ILE A 153 -16.01 -79.61 39.50
N ALA A 154 -14.94 -80.33 39.20
CA ALA A 154 -13.77 -80.42 40.08
C ALA A 154 -13.08 -79.05 40.26
N SER A 155 -12.92 -78.27 39.19
CA SER A 155 -12.30 -76.94 39.25
C SER A 155 -13.11 -75.93 40.06
N LEU A 156 -14.45 -76.00 39.99
CA LEU A 156 -15.35 -75.17 40.82
C LEU A 156 -15.23 -75.55 42.29
N LYS A 157 -15.17 -76.84 42.60
CA LYS A 157 -14.97 -77.33 43.97
C LYS A 157 -13.62 -76.90 44.55
N GLN A 158 -12.59 -76.73 43.71
CA GLN A 158 -11.27 -76.26 44.12
C GLN A 158 -11.19 -74.74 44.31
N ARG A 159 -12.02 -73.95 43.61
CA ARG A 159 -12.13 -72.49 43.78
C ARG A 159 -13.10 -72.06 44.89
N LEU A 160 -13.91 -72.99 45.40
CA LEU A 160 -14.90 -72.77 46.48
C LEU A 160 -14.47 -73.33 47.84
N ASN A 161 -13.26 -73.90 47.94
CA ASN A 161 -12.55 -74.13 49.21
C ASN A 161 -11.49 -73.04 49.42
#